data_AF-A0A317DYM1-F1
#
_entry.id   AF-A0A317DYM1-F1
#
_cell.length_a   1.000
_cell.length_b   1.000
_cell.length_c   1.000
_cell.angle_alpha   90.00
_cell.angle_beta   90.00
_cell.angle_gamma   90.00
#
_symmetry.space_group_name_H-M   'P 1'
#
loop_
_entity.id
_entity.type
_entity.pdbx_description
1 polymer ?
#
loop_
_entity_poly.entity_id
_entity_poly.type
_entity_poly.pdbx_seq_one_letter_code
_entity_poly.pdbx_strand_id
1 'polypeptide(L)'
;MAKARCPRCGQGPLFTGGLALREKCSSCGLDYSAIDTGDGPAVFVILILGAIVTGGALWLELRFQPPTWVHLIIWLPLILGGSIYMLRRIKTALIHQQYRKLGW
;
A
#
# COMPACT_ATOMS: atom_id res chain seq x y z
N MET A 1 5.57 4.66 -12.37
CA MET A 1 5.58 4.29 -10.93
C MET A 1 5.29 5.52 -10.08
N ALA A 2 4.06 5.70 -9.59
CA ALA A 2 3.72 6.86 -8.76
C ALA A 2 4.55 6.82 -7.46
N LYS A 3 5.41 7.82 -7.27
CA LYS A 3 6.13 8.05 -6.02
C LYS A 3 5.13 8.65 -5.04
N ALA A 4 5.22 8.31 -3.75
CA ALA A 4 4.38 8.84 -2.67
C ALA A 4 4.66 10.34 -2.40
N ARG A 5 4.53 11.16 -3.44
CA ARG A 5 4.84 12.59 -3.51
C ARG A 5 3.65 13.36 -4.06
N CYS A 6 3.51 14.59 -3.58
CA CYS A 6 2.41 15.50 -3.84
C CYS A 6 2.02 15.50 -5.33
N PRO A 7 0.73 15.31 -5.68
CA PRO A 7 0.30 15.33 -7.07
C PRO A 7 0.48 16.70 -7.75
N ARG A 8 0.48 17.80 -6.97
CA ARG A 8 0.65 19.17 -7.48
C ARG A 8 2.13 19.55 -7.67
N CYS A 9 2.94 19.47 -6.62
CA CYS A 9 4.34 19.93 -6.69
C CYS A 9 5.38 18.82 -6.92
N GLY A 10 5.02 17.55 -6.77
CA GLY A 10 5.93 16.42 -6.97
C GLY A 10 7.08 16.30 -5.96
N GLN A 11 7.15 17.16 -4.94
CA GLN A 11 8.25 17.24 -3.97
C GLN A 11 7.85 16.79 -2.56
N GLY A 12 6.70 17.26 -2.04
CA GLY A 12 6.28 16.97 -0.66
C GLY A 12 5.79 15.52 -0.46
N PRO A 13 6.08 14.85 0.67
CA PRO A 13 5.56 13.51 0.96
C PRO A 13 4.03 13.53 1.16
N LEU A 14 3.32 12.50 0.68
CA LEU A 14 1.88 12.32 0.99
C LEU A 14 1.65 11.72 2.38
N PHE A 15 2.50 10.79 2.82
CA PHE A 15 2.28 10.04 4.05
C PHE A 15 3.19 10.52 5.19
N THR A 16 2.73 10.41 6.43
CA THR A 16 3.48 10.81 7.64
C THR A 16 4.53 9.79 8.10
N GLY A 17 4.55 8.59 7.53
CA GLY A 17 5.49 7.52 7.88
C GLY A 17 4.92 6.13 7.59
N GLY A 18 3.64 5.94 7.90
CA GLY A 18 2.85 4.74 7.59
C GLY A 18 1.93 4.91 6.38
N LEU A 19 0.68 4.47 6.55
CA LEU A 19 -0.41 4.54 5.57
C LEU A 19 -1.32 5.77 5.76
N ALA A 20 -1.08 6.52 6.83
CA ALA A 20 -1.79 7.75 7.18
C ALA A 20 -1.37 8.89 6.25
N LEU A 21 -2.38 9.58 5.70
CA LEU A 21 -2.18 10.73 4.84
C LEU A 21 -1.86 11.96 5.70
N ARG A 22 -0.96 12.81 5.25
CA ARG A 22 -0.81 14.15 5.84
C ARG A 22 -2.07 14.96 5.57
N GLU A 23 -2.34 15.95 6.41
CA GLU A 23 -3.42 16.92 6.15
C GLU A 23 -3.02 17.93 5.08
N LYS A 24 -1.75 18.36 5.03
CA LYS A 24 -1.27 19.35 4.05
C LYS A 24 0.10 19.01 3.48
N CYS A 25 0.36 19.47 2.26
CA CYS A 25 1.67 19.38 1.63
C CYS A 25 2.65 20.38 2.27
N SER A 26 3.82 19.91 2.71
CA SER A 26 4.87 20.75 3.29
C SER A 26 5.58 21.69 2.30
N SER A 27 5.37 21.53 1.00
CA SER A 27 6.06 22.31 -0.04
C SER A 27 5.15 23.29 -0.77
N CYS A 28 3.92 22.89 -1.12
CA CYS A 28 2.98 23.75 -1.85
C CYS A 28 1.70 24.09 -1.07
N GLY A 29 1.55 23.62 0.17
CA GLY A 29 0.38 23.91 1.00
C GLY A 29 -0.92 23.24 0.56
N LEU A 30 -0.90 22.34 -0.43
CA LEU A 30 -2.09 21.62 -0.89
C LEU A 30 -2.75 20.86 0.26
N ASP A 31 -4.05 21.08 0.46
CA ASP A 31 -4.85 20.40 1.46
C ASP A 31 -5.25 19.00 0.96
N TYR A 32 -4.91 17.99 1.76
CA TYR A 32 -5.20 16.58 1.51
C TYR A 32 -6.38 16.08 2.35
N SER A 33 -6.92 16.88 3.28
CA SER A 33 -8.04 16.49 4.15
C SER A 33 -9.31 16.17 3.37
N ALA A 34 -9.50 16.80 2.20
CA ALA A 34 -10.61 16.52 1.29
C ALA A 34 -10.48 15.18 0.54
N ILE A 35 -9.35 14.47 0.68
CA ILE A 35 -9.08 13.24 -0.06
C ILE A 35 -9.46 12.03 0.79
N ASP A 36 -10.69 11.57 0.62
CA ASP A 36 -11.11 10.26 1.09
C ASP A 36 -11.04 9.24 -0.05
N THR A 37 -10.02 8.38 -0.02
CA THR A 37 -9.87 7.29 -1.01
C THR A 37 -10.62 6.01 -0.61
N GLY A 38 -11.27 5.98 0.55
CA GLY A 38 -11.91 4.78 1.10
C GLY A 38 -10.96 3.58 1.28
N ASP A 39 -11.50 2.47 1.79
CA ASP A 39 -10.75 1.22 2.03
C ASP A 39 -10.77 0.24 0.85
N GLY A 40 -11.36 0.62 -0.29
CA GLY A 40 -11.44 -0.23 -1.50
C GLY A 40 -10.10 -0.89 -1.90
N PRO A 41 -8.97 -0.17 -1.91
CA PRO A 41 -7.65 -0.74 -2.18
C PRO A 41 -7.25 -1.88 -1.24
N ALA A 42 -7.64 -1.81 0.02
CA ALA A 42 -7.23 -2.79 1.02
C ALA A 42 -7.82 -4.16 0.75
N VAL A 43 -9.08 -4.21 0.30
CA VAL A 43 -9.76 -5.46 -0.07
C VAL A 43 -9.01 -6.16 -1.22
N PHE A 44 -8.63 -5.42 -2.26
CA PHE A 44 -7.86 -5.99 -3.38
C PHE A 44 -6.51 -6.53 -2.95
N VAL A 45 -5.80 -5.79 -2.07
CA VAL A 45 -4.51 -6.23 -1.55
C VAL A 45 -4.67 -7.51 -0.73
N ILE A 46 -5.67 -7.60 0.16
CA ILE A 46 -5.90 -8.77 1.00
C ILE A 46 -6.24 -10.00 0.14
N LEU A 47 -7.13 -9.86 -0.85
CA LEU A 47 -7.53 -10.99 -1.69
C LEU A 47 -6.38 -11.52 -2.55
N ILE A 48 -5.63 -10.63 -3.19
CA ILE A 48 -4.51 -11.03 -4.07
C ILE A 48 -3.34 -11.56 -3.24
N LEU A 49 -2.88 -10.78 -2.25
CA LEU A 49 -1.73 -11.15 -1.43
C LEU A 49 -2.04 -12.38 -0.58
N GLY A 50 -3.25 -12.47 -0.03
CA GLY A 50 -3.72 -13.63 0.71
C GLY A 50 -3.72 -14.90 -0.14
N ALA A 51 -4.27 -14.86 -1.36
CA ALA A 51 -4.26 -16.01 -2.26
C ALA A 51 -2.83 -16.48 -2.59
N ILE A 52 -1.91 -15.54 -2.86
CA ILE A 52 -0.51 -15.85 -3.15
C ILE A 52 0.18 -16.49 -1.93
N VAL A 53 0.00 -15.89 -0.75
CA VAL A 53 0.62 -16.37 0.49
C VAL A 53 0.07 -17.74 0.88
N THR A 54 -1.25 -17.92 0.88
CA THR A 54 -1.88 -19.20 1.23
C THR A 54 -1.53 -20.29 0.23
N GLY A 55 -1.57 -20.01 -1.07
CA GLY A 55 -1.18 -20.96 -2.10
C GLY A 55 0.31 -21.33 -2.01
N GLY A 56 1.18 -20.35 -1.78
CA GLY A 56 2.60 -20.56 -1.59
C GLY A 56 2.94 -21.34 -0.32
N ALA A 57 2.26 -21.04 0.80
CA ALA A 57 2.42 -21.74 2.06
C ALA A 57 1.99 -23.21 1.94
N LEU A 58 0.83 -23.46 1.32
CA LEU A 58 0.36 -24.82 1.08
C LEU A 58 1.34 -25.60 0.19
N TRP A 59 1.84 -24.99 -0.87
CA TRP A 59 2.81 -25.63 -1.76
C TRP A 59 4.13 -25.96 -1.04
N LEU A 60 4.63 -25.02 -0.23
CA LEU A 60 5.86 -25.19 0.55
C LEU A 60 5.70 -26.34 1.57
N GLU A 61 4.57 -26.38 2.27
CA GLU A 61 4.23 -27.43 3.23
C GLU A 61 4.17 -28.80 2.56
N LEU A 62 3.45 -28.91 1.43
CA LEU A 62 3.30 -30.17 0.70
C LEU A 62 4.62 -30.69 0.13
N ARG A 63 5.54 -29.81 -0.27
CA ARG A 63 6.77 -30.21 -0.95
C ARG A 63 7.95 -30.45 -0.02
N PHE A 64 8.07 -29.66 1.05
CA PHE A 64 9.27 -29.60 1.88
C PHE A 64 9.01 -29.87 3.36
N GLN A 65 7.75 -29.89 3.82
CA GLN A 65 7.35 -30.05 5.22
C GLN A 65 8.27 -29.29 6.21
N PRO A 66 8.56 -27.99 5.97
CA PRO A 66 9.51 -27.29 6.80
C PRO A 66 8.88 -26.96 8.16
N PRO A 67 9.70 -26.84 9.21
CA PRO A 67 9.22 -26.49 10.53
C PRO A 67 8.49 -25.14 10.54
N THR A 68 7.51 -24.98 11.44
CA THR A 68 6.58 -23.84 11.49
C THR A 68 7.26 -22.48 11.65
N TRP A 69 8.47 -22.42 12.23
CA TRP A 69 9.23 -21.17 12.34
C TRP A 69 9.70 -20.64 10.98
N VAL A 70 9.99 -21.52 10.02
CA VAL A 70 10.38 -21.12 8.65
C VAL A 70 9.21 -20.44 7.95
N HIS A 71 8.00 -20.96 8.16
CA HIS A 71 6.76 -20.33 7.68
C HIS A 71 6.61 -18.92 8.27
N LEU A 72 6.80 -18.75 9.58
CA LEU A 72 6.73 -17.43 10.20
C LEU A 72 7.76 -16.45 9.62
N ILE A 73 9.02 -16.87 9.48
CA ILE A 73 10.08 -15.99 8.97
C ILE A 73 9.88 -15.61 7.51
N ILE A 74 9.28 -16.47 6.68
CA ILE A 74 9.08 -16.17 5.26
C ILE A 74 7.80 -15.37 5.06
N TRP A 75 6.66 -15.87 5.57
CA TRP A 75 5.36 -15.32 5.24
C TRP A 75 5.07 -14.02 5.97
N LEU A 76 5.52 -13.86 7.22
CA LEU A 76 5.25 -12.66 8.02
C LEU A 76 5.85 -11.37 7.40
N PRO A 77 7.15 -11.31 7.04
CA PRO A 77 7.68 -10.13 6.34
C PRO A 77 7.11 -9.98 4.94
N LEU A 78 6.76 -11.06 4.25
CA LEU A 78 6.13 -10.99 2.93
C LEU A 78 4.74 -10.34 2.99
N ILE A 79 3.92 -10.73 3.97
CA ILE A 79 2.58 -10.14 4.21
C ILE A 79 2.72 -8.68 4.63
N LEU A 80 3.56 -8.38 5.62
CA LEU A 80 3.73 -7.01 6.13
C LEU A 80 4.33 -6.08 5.07
N GLY A 81 5.44 -6.49 4.46
CA GLY A 81 6.12 -5.72 3.42
C GLY A 81 5.25 -5.59 2.17
N GLY A 82 4.64 -6.68 1.72
CA GLY A 82 3.76 -6.72 0.55
C GLY A 82 2.53 -5.84 0.73
N SER A 83 1.85 -5.94 1.87
CA SER A 83 0.66 -5.13 2.15
C SER A 83 0.98 -3.64 2.21
N ILE A 84 2.02 -3.24 2.96
CA ILE A 84 2.42 -1.83 3.06
C ILE A 84 2.85 -1.30 1.69
N TYR A 85 3.64 -2.06 0.93
CA TYR A 85 4.07 -1.67 -0.39
C TYR A 85 2.89 -1.45 -1.34
N MET A 86 2.00 -2.43 -1.43
CA MET A 86 0.89 -2.43 -2.38
C MET A 86 -0.16 -1.37 -2.04
N LEU A 87 -0.51 -1.25 -0.75
CA LEU A 87 -1.42 -0.21 -0.26
C LEU A 87 -0.88 1.20 -0.52
N ARG A 88 0.40 1.47 -0.20
CA ARG A 88 0.99 2.79 -0.46
C ARG A 88 0.95 3.14 -1.94
N ARG A 89 1.16 2.17 -2.82
CA ARG A 89 1.17 2.37 -4.27
C ARG A 89 -0.23 2.65 -4.82
N ILE A 90 -1.20 1.83 -4.47
CA ILE A 90 -2.59 1.99 -4.94
C ILE A 90 -3.17 3.30 -4.40
N LYS A 91 -3.01 3.58 -3.10
CA LYS A 91 -3.49 4.82 -2.50
C LYS A 91 -2.86 6.05 -3.14
N THR A 92 -1.55 6.05 -3.40
CA THR A 92 -0.89 7.15 -4.13
C THR A 92 -1.47 7.32 -5.54
N ALA A 93 -1.68 6.23 -6.27
CA ALA A 93 -2.22 6.28 -7.62
C ALA A 93 -3.65 6.83 -7.67
N LEU A 94 -4.50 6.41 -6.73
CA LEU A 94 -5.87 6.91 -6.60
C LEU A 94 -5.89 8.41 -6.28
N ILE A 95 -5.06 8.86 -5.35
CA ILE A 95 -4.95 10.29 -5.01
C ILE A 95 -4.54 11.11 -6.25
N HIS A 96 -3.57 10.63 -7.03
CA HIS A 96 -3.16 11.29 -8.28
C HIS A 96 -4.29 11.32 -9.30
N GLN A 97 -5.08 10.25 -9.42
CA GLN A 97 -6.23 10.21 -10.32
C GLN A 97 -7.36 11.15 -9.88
N GLN A 98 -7.67 11.17 -8.58
CA GLN A 98 -8.70 12.03 -8.01
C GLN A 98 -8.31 13.51 -8.17
N TYR A 99 -7.03 13.84 -7.94
CA TYR A 99 -6.48 15.17 -8.21
C TYR A 99 -6.67 15.60 -9.67
N ARG A 100 -6.36 14.71 -10.63
CA ARG A 100 -6.55 15.02 -12.06
C ARG A 100 -8.02 15.19 -12.46
N LYS A 101 -8.94 14.44 -11.85
CA LYS A 101 -10.37 14.49 -12.20
C LYS A 101 -11.08 15.69 -11.58
N LEU A 102 -10.79 15.99 -10.31
CA LEU A 102 -11.47 17.08 -9.60
C LEU A 102 -10.72 18.41 -9.64
N GLY A 103 -9.44 18.44 -10.03
CA GLY A 103 -8.72 19.67 -10.36
C GLY A 103 -8.56 20.67 -9.19
N TRP A 104 -8.38 20.16 -7.97
CA TRP A 104 -8.16 20.98 -6.76
C TRP A 104 -6.83 21.76 -6.78
#